data_AF-A0A7X1PFE0-F1
#
_entry.id   AF-A0A7X1PFE0-F1
#
_cell.length_a   1.000
_cell.length_b   1.000
_cell.length_c   1.000
_cell.angle_alpha   90.00
_cell.angle_beta   90.00
_cell.angle_gamma   90.00
#
_symmetry.space_group_name_H-M   'P 1'
#
loop_
_entity.id
_entity.type
_entity.pdbx_description
1 polymer ?
#
loop_
_entity_poly.entity_id
_entity_poly.type
_entity_poly.pdbx_seq_one_letter_code
_entity_poly.pdbx_strand_id
1 'polypeptide(L)'
;MKEDPEQEQEWLRQNNLIYGGLIGIGVIMIQPFLTAESIDLSAAVCVVAFSVSIPLLAALVLVNQQEAFRRHATTSVVVDVARVVAQSGAFVGAVAGFWHILWIAGVGMLLSGIVGVAVHSTGYWRLERDRELMRRKDEEASNTNH
;
A
#
# COMPACT_ATOMS: atom_id res chain seq x y z
N MET A 1 -2.61 -25.95 5.01
CA MET A 1 -2.86 -24.90 6.02
C MET A 1 -4.08 -24.16 5.54
N LYS A 2 -5.26 -24.36 6.15
CA LYS A 2 -6.45 -23.57 5.77
C LYS A 2 -6.20 -22.17 6.31
N GLU A 3 -6.01 -21.19 5.42
CA GLU A 3 -6.04 -19.79 5.82
C GLU A 3 -7.36 -19.53 6.54
N ASP A 4 -7.27 -18.87 7.69
CA ASP A 4 -8.43 -18.57 8.52
C ASP A 4 -9.27 -17.51 7.79
N PRO A 5 -10.56 -17.75 7.50
CA PRO A 5 -11.41 -16.77 6.81
C PRO A 5 -11.45 -15.41 7.51
N GLU A 6 -11.19 -15.34 8.82
CA GLU A 6 -11.07 -14.07 9.54
C GLU A 6 -9.78 -13.31 9.17
N GLN A 7 -8.66 -14.01 8.94
CA GLN A 7 -7.40 -13.40 8.51
C GLN A 7 -7.49 -12.84 7.08
N GLU A 8 -8.16 -13.56 6.18
CA GLU A 8 -8.37 -13.12 4.80
C GLU A 8 -9.23 -11.84 4.74
N GLN A 9 -10.29 -11.78 5.55
CA GLN A 9 -11.14 -10.57 5.66
C GLN A 9 -10.37 -9.38 6.22
N GLU A 10 -9.54 -9.58 7.24
CA GLU A 10 -8.73 -8.50 7.80
C GLU A 10 -7.74 -7.95 6.77
N TRP A 11 -7.10 -8.85 6.00
CA TRP A 11 -6.17 -8.47 4.94
C TRP A 11 -6.86 -7.67 3.82
N LEU A 12 -8.06 -8.09 3.40
CA LEU A 12 -8.87 -7.35 2.42
C LEU A 12 -9.27 -5.97 2.95
N ARG A 13 -9.62 -5.86 4.24
CA ARG A 13 -9.96 -4.59 4.88
C ARG A 13 -8.76 -3.64 4.91
N GLN A 14 -7.57 -4.14 5.26
CA GLN A 14 -6.33 -3.36 5.26
C GLN A 14 -5.99 -2.87 3.85
N ASN A 15 -6.09 -3.72 2.83
CA ASN A 15 -5.86 -3.32 1.44
C ASN A 15 -6.83 -2.22 0.99
N ASN A 16 -8.12 -2.34 1.32
CA ASN A 16 -9.11 -1.31 0.99
C ASN A 16 -8.81 0.03 1.64
N LEU A 17 -8.34 0.04 2.89
CA LEU A 17 -7.90 1.25 3.56
C LEU A 17 -6.70 1.89 2.87
N ILE A 18 -5.71 1.09 2.46
CA ILE A 18 -4.53 1.58 1.72
C ILE A 18 -4.96 2.18 0.38
N TYR A 19 -5.78 1.47 -0.40
CA TYR A 19 -6.23 1.94 -1.70
C TYR A 19 -7.09 3.20 -1.60
N GLY A 20 -8.06 3.20 -0.68
CA GLY A 20 -8.89 4.37 -0.42
C GLY A 20 -8.07 5.57 0.02
N GLY A 21 -7.06 5.36 0.88
CA GLY A 21 -6.11 6.40 1.29
C GLY A 21 -5.32 6.97 0.12
N LEU A 22 -4.76 6.11 -0.74
CA LEU A 22 -4.01 6.53 -1.93
C LEU A 22 -4.88 7.28 -2.94
N ILE A 23 -6.14 6.87 -3.13
CA ILE A 23 -7.12 7.61 -3.94
C ILE A 23 -7.35 9.00 -3.35
N GLY A 24 -7.63 9.09 -2.05
CA GLY A 24 -7.87 10.37 -1.38
C GLY A 24 -6.69 11.33 -1.49
N ILE A 25 -5.47 10.83 -1.27
CA ILE A 25 -4.22 11.59 -1.46
C ILE A 25 -4.12 12.08 -2.90
N GLY A 26 -4.32 11.19 -3.89
CA GLY A 26 -4.24 11.56 -5.30
C GLY A 26 -5.23 12.66 -5.70
N VAL A 27 -6.49 12.55 -5.26
CA VAL A 27 -7.52 13.57 -5.53
C VAL A 27 -7.12 14.93 -4.97
N ILE A 28 -6.68 14.97 -3.70
CA ILE A 28 -6.24 16.23 -3.06
C ILE A 28 -5.01 16.80 -3.76
N MET A 29 -4.04 15.95 -4.11
CA MET A 29 -2.79 16.35 -4.75
C MET A 29 -3.01 16.94 -6.16
N ILE A 30 -4.04 16.50 -6.88
CA ILE A 30 -4.31 17.01 -8.23
C ILE A 30 -5.03 18.37 -8.21
N GLN A 31 -5.81 18.67 -7.17
CA GLN A 31 -6.64 19.87 -7.11
C GLN A 31 -5.90 21.19 -7.45
N PRO A 32 -4.70 21.46 -6.91
CA PRO A 32 -3.99 22.71 -7.20
C PRO A 32 -3.63 22.89 -8.68
N PHE A 33 -3.43 21.78 -9.41
CA PHE A 33 -3.04 21.81 -10.83
C PHE A 33 -4.21 22.12 -11.75
N LEU A 34 -5.45 21.93 -11.31
CA LEU A 34 -6.65 22.29 -12.09
C LEU A 34 -6.87 23.80 -12.17
N THR A 35 -6.27 24.55 -11.25
CA THR A 35 -6.39 26.01 -11.14
C THR A 35 -5.09 26.75 -11.46
N ALA A 36 -4.02 26.04 -11.80
CA ALA A 36 -2.72 26.63 -12.08
C ALA A 36 -2.68 27.25 -13.49
N GLU A 37 -2.11 28.45 -13.62
CA GLU A 37 -1.96 29.13 -14.92
C GLU A 37 -0.87 28.51 -15.81
N SER A 38 0.05 27.74 -15.22
CA SER A 38 1.08 27.01 -15.95
C SER A 38 1.40 25.68 -15.26
N ILE A 39 1.60 24.65 -16.07
CA ILE A 39 1.98 23.30 -15.63
C ILE A 39 3.42 23.07 -16.05
N ASP A 40 4.30 22.81 -15.09
CA ASP A 40 5.65 22.35 -15.37
C ASP A 40 5.68 20.83 -15.61
N LEU A 41 6.84 20.29 -16.00
CA LEU A 41 7.01 18.87 -16.28
C LEU A 41 6.67 17.98 -15.06
N SER A 42 6.94 18.44 -13.84
CA SER A 42 6.71 17.67 -12.62
C SER A 42 5.21 17.56 -12.30
N ALA A 43 4.48 18.66 -12.44
CA ALA A 43 3.02 18.69 -12.31
C ALA A 43 2.36 17.82 -13.39
N ALA A 44 2.84 17.85 -14.63
CA ALA A 44 2.33 16.97 -15.69
C ALA A 44 2.51 15.49 -15.36
N VAL A 45 3.68 15.09 -14.85
CA VAL A 45 3.94 13.71 -14.40
C VAL A 45 3.02 13.32 -13.25
N CYS A 46 2.80 14.21 -12.27
CA CYS A 46 1.87 13.97 -11.17
C CYS A 46 0.45 13.67 -11.66
N VAL A 47 -0.09 14.53 -12.53
CA VAL A 47 -1.45 14.38 -13.08
C VAL A 47 -1.59 13.10 -13.90
N VAL A 48 -0.63 12.81 -14.78
CA VAL A 48 -0.65 11.58 -15.59
C VAL A 48 -0.59 10.33 -14.70
N ALA A 49 0.31 10.31 -13.71
CA ALA A 49 0.46 9.18 -12.80
C ALA A 49 -0.83 8.90 -12.01
N PHE A 50 -1.47 9.93 -11.45
CA PHE A 50 -2.71 9.77 -10.71
C PHE A 50 -3.93 9.50 -11.60
N SER A 51 -3.94 9.97 -12.86
CA SER A 51 -5.02 9.68 -13.81
C SER A 51 -5.19 8.19 -14.10
N VAL A 52 -4.08 7.44 -14.06
CA VAL A 52 -4.07 5.97 -14.22
C VAL A 52 -4.25 5.27 -12.88
N SER A 53 -3.60 5.77 -11.83
CA SER A 53 -3.61 5.13 -10.51
C SER A 53 -4.97 5.18 -9.82
N ILE A 54 -5.67 6.31 -9.86
CA ILE A 54 -6.97 6.46 -9.16
C ILE A 54 -8.01 5.46 -9.68
N PRO A 55 -8.26 5.34 -11.01
CA PRO A 55 -9.19 4.33 -11.52
C PRO A 55 -8.79 2.89 -11.20
N LEU A 56 -7.49 2.57 -11.30
CA LEU A 56 -6.99 1.24 -10.96
C LEU A 56 -7.19 0.91 -9.48
N LEU A 57 -6.85 1.83 -8.57
CA LEU A 57 -7.07 1.67 -7.13
C LEU A 57 -8.57 1.52 -6.83
N ALA A 58 -9.44 2.29 -7.49
CA ALA A 58 -10.88 2.19 -7.31
C ALA A 58 -11.42 0.83 -7.78
N ALA A 59 -10.93 0.33 -8.92
CA ALA A 59 -11.26 -1.01 -9.40
C ALA A 59 -10.80 -2.09 -8.40
N LEU A 60 -9.59 -1.96 -7.83
CA LEU A 60 -9.09 -2.89 -6.81
C LEU A 60 -9.91 -2.86 -5.53
N VAL A 61 -10.38 -1.70 -5.08
CA VAL A 61 -11.32 -1.59 -3.95
C VAL A 61 -12.62 -2.34 -4.26
N LEU A 62 -13.17 -2.15 -5.46
CA LEU A 62 -14.39 -2.85 -5.87
C LEU A 62 -14.19 -4.36 -5.94
N VAL A 63 -13.05 -4.83 -6.47
CA VAL A 63 -12.70 -6.26 -6.50
C VAL A 63 -12.59 -6.83 -5.09
N ASN A 64 -11.82 -6.20 -4.20
CA ASN A 64 -11.69 -6.64 -2.80
C ASN A 64 -13.04 -6.65 -2.06
N GLN A 65 -13.91 -5.66 -2.31
CA GLN A 65 -15.27 -5.65 -1.77
C GLN A 65 -16.07 -6.86 -2.29
N GLN A 66 -15.99 -7.16 -3.59
CA GLN A 66 -16.65 -8.33 -4.15
C GLN A 66 -16.14 -9.65 -3.58
N GLU A 67 -14.83 -9.79 -3.35
CA GLU A 67 -14.22 -10.96 -2.71
C GLU A 67 -14.69 -11.11 -1.27
N ALA A 68 -14.72 -10.02 -0.50
CA ALA A 68 -15.24 -10.00 0.87
C ALA A 68 -16.71 -10.41 0.93
N PHE A 69 -17.54 -9.96 -0.01
CA PHE A 69 -18.96 -10.34 -0.10
C PHE A 69 -19.17 -11.79 -0.56
N ARG A 70 -18.32 -12.32 -1.45
CA ARG A 70 -18.50 -13.67 -2.05
C ARG A 70 -17.75 -14.80 -1.32
N ARG A 71 -16.88 -14.49 -0.34
CA ARG A 71 -16.02 -15.47 0.37
C ARG A 71 -15.23 -16.40 -0.56
N HIS A 72 -14.81 -15.89 -1.72
CA HIS A 72 -13.94 -16.61 -2.67
C HIS A 72 -12.92 -15.60 -3.20
N ALA A 73 -11.65 -15.75 -2.80
CA ALA A 73 -10.54 -15.06 -3.42
C ALA A 73 -10.35 -15.56 -4.85
N THR A 74 -10.35 -14.64 -5.81
CA THR A 74 -9.93 -14.96 -7.17
C THR A 74 -8.49 -14.48 -7.30
N THR A 75 -7.52 -15.37 -7.11
CA THR A 75 -6.09 -15.09 -7.28
C THR A 75 -5.77 -14.85 -8.75
N SER A 76 -6.10 -13.66 -9.24
CA SER A 76 -5.88 -13.25 -10.62
C SER A 76 -4.58 -12.47 -10.73
N VAL A 77 -3.66 -12.95 -11.56
CA VAL A 77 -2.40 -12.27 -11.90
C VAL A 77 -2.65 -10.83 -12.39
N VAL A 78 -3.81 -10.58 -13.02
CA VAL A 78 -4.21 -9.26 -13.48
C VAL A 78 -4.40 -8.29 -12.31
N VAL A 79 -4.99 -8.76 -11.20
CA VAL A 79 -5.22 -7.96 -9.99
C VAL A 79 -3.89 -7.60 -9.33
N ASP A 80 -2.94 -8.54 -9.27
CA ASP A 80 -1.61 -8.29 -8.72
C ASP A 80 -0.82 -7.28 -9.56
N VAL A 81 -0.82 -7.44 -10.89
CA VAL A 81 -0.17 -6.47 -11.78
C VAL A 81 -0.83 -5.09 -11.65
N ALA A 82 -2.16 -5.04 -11.65
CA ALA A 82 -2.90 -3.79 -11.47
C ALA A 82 -2.55 -3.12 -10.13
N ARG A 83 -2.44 -3.90 -9.05
CA ARG A 83 -2.02 -3.42 -7.72
C ARG A 83 -0.64 -2.78 -7.77
N VAL A 84 0.34 -3.45 -8.37
CA VAL A 84 1.72 -2.93 -8.48
C VAL A 84 1.75 -1.64 -9.30
N VAL A 85 1.08 -1.61 -10.46
CA VAL A 85 1.01 -0.43 -11.33
C VAL A 85 0.34 0.74 -10.62
N ALA A 86 -0.78 0.49 -9.94
CA ALA A 86 -1.55 1.53 -9.27
C ALA A 86 -0.81 2.11 -8.06
N GLN A 87 -0.17 1.27 -7.25
CA GLN A 87 0.59 1.73 -6.09
C GLN A 87 1.87 2.46 -6.49
N SER A 88 2.62 1.93 -7.47
CA SER A 88 3.83 2.60 -7.98
C SER A 88 3.48 3.93 -8.65
N GLY A 89 2.41 3.98 -9.44
CA GLY A 89 1.91 5.21 -10.04
C GLY A 89 1.48 6.24 -8.99
N ALA A 90 0.75 5.84 -7.95
CA ALA A 90 0.35 6.74 -6.88
C ALA A 90 1.56 7.30 -6.11
N PHE A 91 2.60 6.47 -5.89
CA PHE A 91 3.84 6.91 -5.27
C PHE A 91 4.61 7.91 -6.14
N VAL A 92 4.80 7.60 -7.43
CA VAL A 92 5.45 8.50 -8.39
C VAL A 92 4.69 9.82 -8.49
N GLY A 93 3.36 9.76 -8.56
CA GLY A 93 2.51 10.95 -8.60
C GLY A 93 2.68 11.82 -7.36
N ALA A 94 2.68 11.21 -6.17
CA ALA A 94 2.90 11.95 -4.93
C ALA A 94 4.28 12.64 -4.91
N VAL A 95 5.36 11.91 -5.22
CA VAL A 95 6.72 12.46 -5.25
C VAL A 95 6.82 13.61 -6.26
N ALA A 96 6.29 13.45 -7.46
CA ALA A 96 6.29 14.48 -8.51
C ALA A 96 5.50 15.74 -8.09
N GLY A 97 4.36 15.56 -7.40
CA GLY A 97 3.57 16.68 -6.89
C GLY A 97 4.32 17.47 -5.81
N PHE A 98 5.01 16.80 -4.88
CA PHE A 98 5.86 17.49 -3.89
C PHE A 98 7.08 18.15 -4.52
N TRP A 99 7.68 17.52 -5.53
CA TRP A 99 8.82 18.07 -6.27
C TRP A 99 8.46 19.36 -7.01
N HIS A 100 7.22 19.47 -7.51
CA HIS A 100 6.69 20.69 -8.12
C HIS A 100 6.59 21.86 -7.13
N ILE A 101 6.13 21.59 -5.90
CA ILE A 101 5.96 22.62 -4.87
C ILE A 101 7.31 23.11 -4.36
N LEU A 102 8.15 22.18 -3.87
CA LEU A 102 9.46 22.45 -3.28
C LEU A 102 10.37 21.23 -3.52
N TRP A 103 11.52 21.41 -4.18
CA TRP A 103 12.45 20.31 -4.47
C TRP A 103 12.88 19.55 -3.20
N ILE A 104 13.06 20.27 -2.07
CA ILE A 104 13.40 19.67 -0.76
C ILE A 104 12.25 18.81 -0.22
N ALA A 105 10.99 19.18 -0.47
CA ALA A 105 9.85 18.38 -0.04
C ALA A 105 9.80 17.05 -0.79
N GLY A 106 10.15 17.05 -2.09
CA GLY A 106 10.31 15.82 -2.87
C GLY A 106 11.38 14.89 -2.30
N VAL A 107 12.57 15.40 -1.96
CA VAL A 107 13.64 14.62 -1.32
C VAL A 107 13.21 14.12 0.06
N GLY A 108 12.58 14.98 0.87
CA GLY A 108 12.06 14.62 2.18
C GLY A 108 11.05 13.46 2.12
N MET A 109 10.18 13.46 1.11
CA MET A 109 9.23 12.37 0.87
C MET A 109 9.90 11.05 0.47
N LEU A 110 10.94 11.09 -0.37
CA LEU A 110 11.68 9.89 -0.73
C LEU A 110 12.41 9.29 0.48
N LEU A 111 13.09 10.14 1.26
CA LEU A 111 13.80 9.70 2.46
C LEU A 111 12.83 9.14 3.52
N SER A 112 11.69 9.79 3.73
CA SER A 112 10.68 9.28 4.66
C SER A 112 10.06 7.96 4.18
N GLY A 113 9.87 7.79 2.87
CA GLY A 113 9.45 6.53 2.27
C GLY A 113 10.44 5.39 2.54
N ILE A 114 11.74 5.64 2.34
CA ILE A 114 12.81 4.66 2.63
C ILE A 114 12.80 4.29 4.12
N VAL A 115 12.72 5.28 5.01
CA VAL A 115 12.65 5.04 6.46
C VAL A 115 11.40 4.24 6.81
N GLY A 116 10.25 4.56 6.21
CA GLY A 116 9.01 3.81 6.41
C GLY A 116 9.14 2.32 6.02
N VAL A 117 9.77 2.04 4.87
CA VAL A 117 10.06 0.66 4.44
C VAL A 117 11.01 -0.03 5.40
N ALA A 118 12.07 0.65 5.87
CA ALA A 118 13.00 0.09 6.84
C ALA A 118 12.34 -0.23 8.18
N VAL A 119 11.45 0.64 8.67
CA VAL A 119 10.65 0.42 9.88
C VAL A 119 9.71 -0.77 9.70
N HIS A 120 9.04 -0.87 8.56
CA HIS A 120 8.15 -1.99 8.28
C HIS A 120 8.92 -3.32 8.20
N SER A 121 10.08 -3.33 7.54
CA SER A 121 10.93 -4.51 7.42
C SER A 121 11.48 -4.97 8.77
N THR A 122 11.93 -4.03 9.62
CA THR A 122 12.44 -4.34 10.97
C THR A 122 11.33 -4.80 11.92
N GLY A 123 10.12 -4.25 11.79
CA GLY A 123 8.94 -4.72 12.52
C GLY A 123 8.60 -6.17 12.19
N TYR A 124 8.67 -6.55 10.91
CA TYR A 124 8.43 -7.91 10.46
C TYR A 124 9.46 -8.91 11.04
N TRP A 125 10.75 -8.56 10.98
CA TRP A 125 11.82 -9.39 11.51
C TRP A 125 11.72 -9.60 13.03
N ARG A 126 11.23 -8.60 13.76
CA ARG A 126 11.03 -8.71 15.21
C ARG A 126 9.86 -9.63 15.56
N LEU A 127 8.77 -9.58 14.79
CA LEU A 127 7.61 -10.47 14.97
C LEU A 127 7.94 -11.93 14.65
N GLU A 128 8.71 -12.18 13.58
CA GLU A 128 9.16 -13.53 13.22
C GLU A 128 10.01 -14.15 14.33
N ARG A 129 10.96 -13.37 14.86
CA ARG A 129 11.87 -13.80 15.94
C ARG A 129 11.13 -14.06 17.25
N ASP A 130 10.15 -13.23 17.60
CA ASP A 130 9.39 -13.41 18.84
C ASP A 130 8.46 -14.65 18.75
N ARG A 131 7.90 -14.96 17.56
CA ARG A 131 7.16 -16.22 17.33
C ARG A 131 8.05 -17.45 17.47
N GLU A 132 9.25 -17.43 16.90
CA GLU A 132 10.19 -18.54 17.01
C GLU A 132 10.61 -18.80 18.46
N LEU A 133 10.87 -17.73 19.23
CA LEU A 133 11.23 -17.84 20.64
C LEU A 133 10.09 -18.42 21.49
N MET A 134 8.84 -18.01 21.24
CA MET A 134 7.68 -18.58 21.92
C MET A 134 7.47 -20.06 21.56
N ARG A 135 7.57 -20.42 20.27
CA ARG A 135 7.46 -21.82 19.82
C ARG A 135 8.48 -22.74 20.50
N ARG A 136 9.73 -22.28 20.63
CA ARG A 136 10.79 -23.04 21.31
C ARG A 136 10.52 -23.20 22.81
N LYS A 137 10.01 -22.17 23.48
CA LYS A 137 9.61 -22.27 24.89
C LYS A 137 8.49 -23.27 25.11
N ASP A 138 7.51 -23.31 24.21
CA ASP A 138 6.39 -24.26 24.28
C ASP A 138 6.87 -25.71 24.08
N GLU A 139 7.81 -25.93 23.15
CA GLU A 139 8.45 -27.25 22.93
C GLU A 139 9.25 -27.72 24.16
N GLU A 140 10.02 -26.83 24.79
CA GLU A 140 10.79 -27.14 26.01
C GLU A 140 9.88 -27.43 27.22
N ALA A 141 8.79 -26.66 27.37
CA ALA A 141 7.80 -26.87 28.43
C ALA A 141 7.00 -28.17 28.24
N SER A 142 6.75 -28.60 27.00
CA SER A 142 6.11 -29.88 26.69
C SER A 142 7.02 -31.07 26.98
N ASN A 143 8.33 -30.96 26.70
CA ASN A 143 9.29 -32.05 26.93
C ASN A 143 9.67 -32.23 28.41
N THR A 144 9.45 -31.23 29.26
CA THR A 144 9.77 -31.30 30.70
C THR A 144 8.64 -31.95 31.52
N ASN A 145 7.44 -32.10 30.95
CA ASN A 145 6.26 -32.70 31.60
C ASN A 145 6.02 -34.18 31.22
N HIS A 146 7.00 -34.83 30.57
CA HIS A 146 7.00 -36.25 30.25
C HIS A 146 8.21 -36.93 30.89
#